data_AF-A0AAU5NE12-F1
#
_entry.id   AF-A0AAU5NE12-F1
#
_cell.length_a   1.000
_cell.length_b   1.000
_cell.length_c   1.000
_cell.angle_alpha   90.00
_cell.angle_beta   90.00
_cell.angle_gamma   90.00
#
_symmetry.space_group_name_H-M   'P 1'
#
loop_
_entity.id
_entity.type
_entity.pdbx_description
1 polymer ?
#
loop_
_entity_poly.entity_id
_entity_poly.type
_entity_poly.pdbx_seq_one_letter_code
_entity_poly.pdbx_strand_id
1 'polypeptide(L)'
;MPHSFTGSTRVLMADGTTKAIDRVRVGDEITNSVPGATGTQAHKVTAVMSRAGARWPFLRLACWLFTHRQLSLFCQPLSGARVLVMGTAFWNTDDCEGSPMDWRFDGILTAQIRRMDRAQRHQAVFFALRRLQAPLTDIPMPEEWGVDPTALAVLLRQGAAQLNGEPNDAFQQALDRFSEAPLFESEVDPQLPENFQLEAISGWMLASEALGEMSEAQTDALVVRTRELADYLDVYLRDTLTVVPGEEERERYLGNVAEPLRAYNAGYFATRNLEVEGRCHEGILTAADGPDLLASATGRELLDLCDNYSRELAAVLSAVPRD
;
A
#
# COMPACT_ATOMS: atom_id res chain seq x y z
N MET A 1 -5.33 9.96 -14.78
CA MET A 1 -5.16 8.64 -15.43
C MET A 1 -6.52 8.05 -15.81
N PRO A 2 -6.65 7.21 -16.85
CA PRO A 2 -7.78 6.30 -16.94
C PRO A 2 -7.65 5.27 -15.82
N HIS A 3 -8.72 5.06 -15.04
CA HIS A 3 -8.76 4.05 -13.97
C HIS A 3 -8.40 2.65 -14.51
N SER A 4 -7.84 1.79 -13.64
CA SER A 4 -7.39 0.41 -13.95
C SER A 4 -8.49 -0.50 -14.53
N PHE A 5 -9.74 -0.06 -14.47
CA PHE A 5 -10.87 -0.68 -15.13
C PHE A 5 -11.54 0.34 -16.06
N THR A 6 -11.58 0.03 -17.35
CA THR A 6 -12.47 0.73 -18.28
C THR A 6 -13.89 0.21 -18.11
N GLY A 7 -14.90 0.97 -18.55
CA GLY A 7 -16.30 0.49 -18.55
C GLY A 7 -16.48 -0.85 -19.27
N SER A 8 -15.59 -1.19 -20.22
CA SER A 8 -15.58 -2.46 -20.94
C SER A 8 -14.96 -3.64 -20.19
N THR A 9 -14.36 -3.42 -19.02
CA THR A 9 -13.78 -4.49 -18.18
C THR A 9 -14.82 -5.57 -17.92
N ARG A 10 -14.47 -6.84 -18.13
CA ARG A 10 -15.39 -7.97 -17.99
C ARG A 10 -15.35 -8.54 -16.58
N VAL A 11 -16.52 -8.60 -15.94
CA VAL A 11 -16.79 -9.25 -14.65
C VAL A 11 -17.39 -10.63 -14.91
N LEU A 12 -16.90 -11.66 -14.21
CA LEU A 12 -17.45 -13.01 -14.29
C LEU A 12 -18.73 -13.11 -13.45
N MET A 13 -19.81 -13.56 -14.07
CA MET A 13 -21.14 -13.69 -13.45
C MET A 13 -21.33 -15.10 -12.90
N ALA A 14 -22.21 -15.26 -11.90
CA ALA A 14 -22.53 -16.53 -11.25
C ALA A 14 -22.96 -17.64 -12.23
N ASP A 15 -23.56 -17.27 -13.35
CA ASP A 15 -24.01 -18.18 -14.42
C ASP A 15 -22.88 -18.58 -15.40
N GLY A 16 -21.64 -18.18 -15.13
CA GLY A 16 -20.47 -18.43 -15.98
C GLY A 16 -20.35 -17.49 -17.18
N THR A 17 -21.29 -16.56 -17.38
CA THR A 17 -21.17 -15.53 -18.39
C THR A 17 -20.27 -14.39 -17.92
N THR A 18 -19.97 -13.45 -18.82
CA THR A 18 -19.27 -12.21 -18.43
C THR A 18 -20.14 -10.99 -18.70
N LYS A 19 -20.01 -9.96 -17.88
CA LYS A 19 -20.71 -8.67 -18.01
C LYS A 19 -19.72 -7.53 -17.95
N ALA A 20 -19.91 -6.50 -18.76
CA ALA A 20 -19.07 -5.31 -18.67
C ALA A 20 -19.34 -4.61 -17.31
N ILE A 21 -18.30 -4.09 -16.66
CA ILE A 21 -18.39 -3.54 -15.30
C ILE A 21 -19.37 -2.35 -15.24
N ASP A 22 -19.47 -1.58 -16.33
CA ASP A 22 -20.43 -0.48 -16.48
C ASP A 22 -21.91 -0.92 -16.54
N ARG A 23 -22.14 -2.20 -16.80
CA ARG A 23 -23.45 -2.85 -16.87
C ARG A 23 -23.78 -3.68 -15.63
N VAL A 24 -22.85 -3.82 -14.68
CA VAL A 24 -23.17 -4.48 -13.40
C VAL A 24 -24.11 -3.60 -12.59
N ARG A 25 -25.09 -4.21 -11.93
CA ARG A 25 -26.17 -3.56 -11.17
C ARG A 25 -26.37 -4.25 -9.82
N VAL A 26 -26.98 -3.52 -8.89
CA VAL A 26 -27.42 -4.09 -7.61
C VAL A 26 -28.38 -5.23 -7.92
N GLY A 27 -28.12 -6.38 -7.30
CA GLY A 27 -28.89 -7.60 -7.51
C GLY A 27 -28.28 -8.59 -8.50
N ASP A 28 -27.29 -8.19 -9.30
CA ASP A 28 -26.50 -9.15 -10.09
C ASP A 28 -25.76 -10.13 -9.17
N GLU A 29 -25.60 -11.37 -9.61
CA GLU A 29 -24.78 -12.37 -8.93
C GLU A 29 -23.45 -12.55 -9.69
N ILE A 30 -22.34 -12.33 -8.99
CA ILE A 30 -21.00 -12.44 -9.54
C ILE A 30 -20.31 -13.69 -9.00
N THR A 31 -19.47 -14.30 -9.83
CA THR A 31 -18.61 -15.40 -9.40
C THR A 31 -17.30 -14.83 -8.88
N ASN A 32 -16.85 -15.39 -7.78
CA ASN A 32 -15.63 -15.01 -7.11
C ASN A 32 -14.92 -16.24 -6.55
N SER A 33 -13.61 -16.21 -6.37
CA SER A 33 -12.89 -17.29 -5.65
C SER A 33 -12.52 -16.79 -4.27
N VAL A 34 -12.75 -17.56 -3.21
CA VAL A 34 -12.28 -17.17 -1.87
C VAL A 34 -10.89 -17.77 -1.66
N PRO A 35 -9.83 -16.98 -1.42
CA PRO A 35 -8.52 -17.52 -1.10
C PRO A 35 -8.59 -18.53 0.06
N GLY A 36 -8.03 -19.72 -0.12
CA GLY A 36 -8.08 -20.80 0.87
C GLY A 36 -9.33 -21.68 0.83
N ALA A 37 -10.36 -21.33 0.03
CA ALA A 37 -11.50 -22.20 -0.24
C ALA A 37 -11.32 -22.91 -1.59
N THR A 38 -11.68 -24.18 -1.66
CA THR A 38 -11.70 -24.92 -2.92
C THR A 38 -12.90 -24.48 -3.76
N GLY A 39 -12.65 -23.85 -4.91
CA GLY A 39 -13.66 -23.50 -5.90
C GLY A 39 -14.12 -22.03 -5.86
N THR A 40 -15.12 -21.72 -6.68
CA THR A 40 -15.73 -20.40 -6.75
C THR A 40 -17.02 -20.32 -5.93
N GLN A 41 -17.40 -19.12 -5.55
CA GLN A 41 -18.62 -18.77 -4.83
C GLN A 41 -19.39 -17.70 -5.60
N ALA A 42 -20.72 -17.74 -5.49
CA ALA A 42 -21.59 -16.72 -6.05
C ALA A 42 -21.94 -15.69 -4.96
N HIS A 43 -21.82 -14.41 -5.28
CA HIS A 43 -22.18 -13.32 -4.38
C HIS A 43 -23.08 -12.30 -5.07
N LYS A 44 -24.09 -11.82 -4.35
CA LYS A 44 -25.00 -10.80 -4.83
C LYS A 44 -24.39 -9.42 -4.64
N VAL A 45 -24.41 -8.61 -5.70
CA VAL A 45 -24.03 -7.19 -5.65
C VAL A 45 -25.06 -6.42 -4.83
N THR A 46 -24.64 -5.79 -3.75
CA THR A 46 -25.53 -5.06 -2.83
C THR A 46 -25.52 -3.54 -3.04
N ALA A 47 -24.45 -3.00 -3.62
CA ALA A 47 -24.38 -1.58 -3.96
C ALA A 47 -23.47 -1.33 -5.16
N VAL A 48 -23.84 -0.31 -5.94
CA VAL A 48 -23.11 0.20 -7.09
C VAL A 48 -22.98 1.71 -6.90
N MET A 49 -21.77 2.21 -6.71
CA MET A 49 -21.45 3.63 -6.44
C MET A 49 -20.93 4.28 -7.72
N SER A 50 -21.61 5.25 -8.31
CA SER A 50 -21.06 6.02 -9.43
C SER A 50 -20.72 7.43 -8.97
N ARG A 51 -19.51 7.92 -9.24
CA ARG A 51 -19.11 9.32 -8.98
C ARG A 51 -20.06 10.27 -9.72
N ALA A 52 -20.56 11.31 -9.06
CA ALA A 52 -21.36 12.33 -9.73
C ALA A 52 -20.47 13.08 -10.74
N GLY A 53 -20.71 12.85 -12.04
CA GLY A 53 -19.92 13.42 -13.14
C GLY A 53 -18.94 12.45 -13.81
N ALA A 54 -18.67 11.28 -13.24
CA ALA A 54 -18.08 10.17 -13.98
C ALA A 54 -19.18 9.29 -14.57
N ARG A 55 -18.99 8.86 -15.82
CA ARG A 55 -19.97 8.00 -16.52
C ARG A 55 -20.00 6.54 -16.03
N TRP A 56 -19.30 6.20 -14.94
CA TRP A 56 -19.02 4.80 -14.59
C TRP A 56 -19.34 4.46 -13.13
N PRO A 57 -19.97 3.30 -12.88
CA PRO A 57 -20.17 2.75 -11.54
C PRO A 57 -18.97 1.95 -11.00
N PHE A 58 -18.60 2.20 -9.75
CA PHE A 58 -17.85 1.35 -8.81
C PHE A 58 -18.80 0.36 -8.11
N LEU A 59 -18.30 -0.79 -7.66
CA LEU A 59 -19.08 -1.78 -6.90
C LEU A 59 -18.66 -1.73 -5.44
N ARG A 60 -19.62 -1.77 -4.50
CA ARG A 60 -19.32 -1.93 -3.07
C ARG A 60 -19.24 -3.44 -2.78
N LEU A 61 -18.01 -3.96 -2.74
CA LEU A 61 -17.66 -5.22 -2.09
C LEU A 61 -16.55 -4.92 -1.07
N ALA A 62 -16.69 -5.41 0.16
CA ALA A 62 -15.67 -5.26 1.20
C ALA A 62 -14.51 -6.22 0.91
N CYS A 63 -13.55 -5.76 0.11
CA CYS A 63 -12.53 -6.60 -0.51
C CYS A 63 -11.18 -6.52 0.22
N TRP A 64 -10.75 -7.64 0.80
CA TRP A 64 -9.36 -7.97 1.10
C TRP A 64 -8.72 -8.66 -0.10
N LEU A 65 -7.46 -8.34 -0.42
CA LEU A 65 -6.72 -8.98 -1.52
C LEU A 65 -5.49 -9.73 -1.00
N PHE A 66 -5.41 -11.01 -1.37
CA PHE A 66 -4.24 -11.87 -1.22
C PHE A 66 -3.90 -12.41 -2.62
N THR A 67 -2.64 -12.27 -3.02
CA THR A 67 -2.15 -12.64 -4.36
C THR A 67 -2.08 -14.15 -4.55
N HIS A 68 -2.89 -14.71 -5.46
CA HIS A 68 -2.48 -15.79 -6.38
C HIS A 68 -3.40 -15.86 -7.62
N ARG A 69 -2.77 -15.65 -8.79
CA ARG A 69 -3.13 -16.05 -10.18
C ARG A 69 -4.54 -15.86 -10.77
N GLN A 70 -5.53 -15.29 -10.09
CA GLN A 70 -6.75 -14.81 -10.75
C GLN A 70 -7.53 -13.82 -9.86
N LEU A 71 -7.99 -12.72 -10.46
CA LEU A 71 -8.80 -11.67 -9.83
C LEU A 71 -9.95 -12.29 -9.01
N SER A 72 -9.86 -12.11 -7.70
CA SER A 72 -10.81 -12.64 -6.73
C SER A 72 -11.05 -11.60 -5.65
N LEU A 73 -12.30 -11.19 -5.48
CA LEU A 73 -12.72 -10.28 -4.43
C LEU A 73 -12.82 -11.06 -3.09
N PHE A 74 -12.79 -10.41 -1.93
CA PHE A 74 -13.15 -11.03 -0.65
C PHE A 74 -14.42 -10.37 -0.10
N CYS A 75 -15.13 -11.04 0.81
CA CYS A 75 -16.26 -10.48 1.55
C CYS A 75 -16.41 -11.28 2.85
N GLN A 76 -16.14 -10.68 4.02
CA GLN A 76 -16.55 -11.22 5.32
C GLN A 76 -17.61 -10.31 5.95
N PRO A 77 -18.57 -10.87 6.72
CA PRO A 77 -19.54 -10.08 7.47
C PRO A 77 -18.86 -9.51 8.72
N LEU A 78 -18.24 -8.34 8.59
CA LEU A 78 -17.85 -7.54 9.76
C LEU A 78 -19.08 -6.77 10.26
N SER A 79 -19.43 -7.02 11.51
CA SER A 79 -20.43 -6.21 12.20
C SER A 79 -19.83 -4.82 12.45
N GLY A 80 -20.26 -3.83 11.65
CA GLY A 80 -20.10 -2.41 11.98
C GLY A 80 -18.95 -1.64 11.32
N ALA A 81 -18.01 -2.26 10.61
CA ALA A 81 -16.92 -1.52 9.96
C ALA A 81 -17.26 -1.13 8.50
N ARG A 82 -17.13 0.16 8.18
CA ARG A 82 -17.25 0.71 6.82
C ARG A 82 -15.84 0.85 6.24
N VAL A 83 -15.46 0.00 5.29
CA VAL A 83 -14.16 0.10 4.60
C VAL A 83 -14.37 0.59 3.17
N LEU A 84 -13.71 1.70 2.82
CA LEU A 84 -13.60 2.25 1.48
C LEU A 84 -12.27 1.78 0.89
N VAL A 85 -12.29 0.98 -0.19
CA VAL A 85 -11.09 0.55 -0.91
C VAL A 85 -10.93 1.46 -2.12
N MET A 86 -9.92 2.32 -2.10
CA MET A 86 -9.43 3.06 -3.28
C MET A 86 -8.48 2.17 -4.07
N GLY A 87 -8.57 2.23 -5.40
CA GLY A 87 -8.18 1.15 -6.30
C GLY A 87 -6.68 0.90 -6.44
N THR A 88 -6.28 -0.36 -6.30
CA THR A 88 -4.99 -0.90 -6.76
C THR A 88 -5.17 -1.72 -8.04
N ALA A 89 -4.26 -1.56 -9.01
CA ALA A 89 -4.23 -2.32 -10.26
C ALA A 89 -3.60 -3.71 -10.06
N PHE A 90 -4.09 -4.73 -10.77
CA PHE A 90 -3.47 -6.06 -10.82
C PHE A 90 -3.24 -6.48 -12.27
N TRP A 91 -2.02 -6.94 -12.58
CA TRP A 91 -1.65 -7.52 -13.88
C TRP A 91 -1.65 -9.06 -13.81
N ASN A 92 -2.05 -9.70 -14.91
CA ASN A 92 -1.98 -11.15 -15.07
C ASN A 92 -0.55 -11.54 -15.50
N THR A 93 0.13 -12.40 -14.75
CA THR A 93 1.54 -12.81 -14.99
C THR A 93 1.69 -14.03 -15.90
N ASP A 94 0.70 -14.35 -16.73
CA ASP A 94 0.87 -15.46 -17.67
C ASP A 94 1.65 -14.97 -18.92
N ASP A 95 2.82 -15.58 -19.10
CA ASP A 95 3.67 -15.63 -20.30
C ASP A 95 4.48 -14.39 -20.70
N CYS A 96 5.65 -14.21 -20.06
CA CYS A 96 6.82 -13.57 -20.69
C CYS A 96 8.12 -14.21 -20.16
N GLU A 97 8.52 -15.36 -20.71
CA GLU A 97 9.93 -15.78 -20.64
C GLU A 97 10.78 -14.71 -21.32
N GLY A 98 11.56 -13.95 -20.53
CA GLY A 98 12.33 -12.79 -20.97
C GLY A 98 11.80 -11.42 -20.53
N SER A 99 10.73 -11.37 -19.70
CA SER A 99 10.31 -10.12 -19.06
C SER A 99 11.41 -9.62 -18.11
N PRO A 100 11.67 -8.30 -18.02
CA PRO A 100 12.42 -7.75 -16.89
C PRO A 100 11.83 -8.28 -15.58
N MET A 101 12.70 -8.59 -14.61
CA MET A 101 12.26 -9.07 -13.30
C MET A 101 11.24 -8.08 -12.73
N ASP A 102 10.07 -8.60 -12.32
CA ASP A 102 9.06 -7.76 -11.69
C ASP A 102 9.49 -7.48 -10.24
N TRP A 103 9.91 -6.24 -9.98
CA TRP A 103 10.33 -5.79 -8.66
C TRP A 103 9.22 -5.91 -7.61
N ARG A 104 7.95 -6.02 -8.03
CA ARG A 104 6.83 -6.31 -7.12
C ARG A 104 6.98 -7.67 -6.46
N PHE A 105 7.55 -8.63 -7.18
CA PHE A 105 7.67 -10.02 -6.76
C PHE A 105 9.14 -10.46 -6.66
N ASP A 106 9.97 -9.64 -6.02
CA ASP A 106 11.34 -10.02 -5.66
C ASP A 106 11.33 -11.29 -4.79
N GLY A 107 11.76 -12.41 -5.38
CA GLY A 107 11.74 -13.71 -4.72
C GLY A 107 12.65 -13.79 -3.49
N ILE A 108 13.70 -12.96 -3.41
CA ILE A 108 14.60 -12.89 -2.25
C ILE A 108 13.88 -12.18 -1.09
N LEU A 109 13.29 -11.01 -1.35
CA LEU A 109 12.56 -10.24 -0.33
C LEU A 109 11.34 -11.01 0.17
N THR A 110 10.57 -11.64 -0.72
CA THR A 110 9.44 -12.51 -0.32
C THR A 110 9.92 -13.72 0.49
N ALA A 111 11.05 -14.34 0.13
CA ALA A 111 11.62 -15.43 0.91
C ALA A 111 12.09 -14.98 2.31
N GLN A 112 12.52 -13.73 2.47
CA GLN A 112 12.84 -13.17 3.79
C GLN A 112 11.58 -13.02 4.65
N ILE A 113 10.48 -12.48 4.12
CA ILE A 113 9.19 -12.36 4.84
C ILE A 113 8.68 -13.73 5.31
N ARG A 114 8.83 -14.77 4.47
CA ARG A 114 8.48 -16.16 4.84
C ARG A 114 9.23 -16.69 6.06
N ARG A 115 10.48 -16.24 6.23
CA ARG A 115 11.33 -16.65 7.36
C ARG A 115 11.03 -15.88 8.64
N MET A 116 10.38 -14.72 8.53
CA MET A 116 10.03 -13.90 9.68
C MET A 116 8.92 -14.57 10.49
N ASP A 117 9.05 -14.52 11.82
CA ASP A 117 7.93 -14.80 12.72
C ASP A 117 6.90 -13.65 12.74
N ARG A 118 5.84 -13.78 13.53
CA ARG A 118 4.78 -12.77 13.63
C ARG A 118 5.32 -11.40 14.04
N ALA A 119 6.16 -11.32 15.08
CA ALA A 119 6.68 -10.06 15.58
C ALA A 119 7.62 -9.40 14.55
N GLN A 120 8.48 -10.19 13.92
CA GLN A 120 9.36 -9.73 12.83
C GLN A 120 8.57 -9.23 11.62
N ARG A 121 7.44 -9.83 11.30
CA ARG A 121 6.53 -9.34 10.25
C ARG A 121 5.91 -7.99 10.60
N HIS A 122 5.49 -7.80 11.85
CA HIS A 122 5.04 -6.48 12.32
C HIS A 122 6.16 -5.43 12.22
N GLN A 123 7.39 -5.79 12.55
CA GLN A 123 8.56 -4.91 12.35
C GLN A 123 8.74 -4.55 10.88
N ALA A 124 8.65 -5.52 9.97
CA ALA A 124 8.77 -5.27 8.53
C ALA A 124 7.69 -4.31 8.02
N VAL A 125 6.43 -4.52 8.42
CA VAL A 125 5.32 -3.60 8.11
C VAL A 125 5.58 -2.21 8.68
N PHE A 126 6.02 -2.11 9.92
CA PHE A 126 6.34 -0.82 10.54
C PHE A 126 7.40 -0.07 9.75
N PHE A 127 8.53 -0.69 9.41
CA PHE A 127 9.58 -0.04 8.62
C PHE A 127 9.09 0.32 7.22
N ALA A 128 8.24 -0.52 6.61
CA ALA A 128 7.62 -0.21 5.34
C ALA A 128 6.79 1.08 5.42
N LEU A 129 5.88 1.18 6.40
CA LEU A 129 5.05 2.37 6.59
C LEU A 129 5.83 3.60 7.07
N ARG A 130 6.91 3.39 7.84
CA ARG A 130 7.82 4.46 8.28
C ARG A 130 8.45 5.20 7.10
N ARG A 131 8.76 4.49 6.00
CA ARG A 131 9.22 5.09 4.74
C ARG A 131 8.21 6.07 4.13
N LEU A 132 6.93 5.97 4.47
CA LEU A 132 5.85 6.84 3.98
C LEU A 132 5.42 7.89 5.01
N GLN A 133 6.15 8.05 6.12
CA GLN A 133 5.71 8.90 7.23
C GLN A 133 5.85 10.40 6.96
N ALA A 134 6.96 10.87 6.40
CA ALA A 134 7.20 12.30 6.18
C ALA A 134 6.14 12.96 5.28
N PRO A 135 5.61 12.32 4.21
CA PRO A 135 4.44 12.84 3.50
C PRO A 135 3.23 13.12 4.40
N LEU A 136 3.04 12.37 5.49
CA LEU A 136 1.95 12.57 6.44
C LEU A 136 2.23 13.70 7.44
N THR A 137 3.49 13.95 7.77
CA THR A 137 3.86 14.92 8.83
C THR A 137 4.32 16.27 8.29
N ASP A 138 4.93 16.28 7.11
CA ASP A 138 5.67 17.44 6.59
C ASP A 138 4.89 18.15 5.47
N ILE A 139 3.89 17.48 4.87
CA ILE A 139 3.00 18.05 3.86
C ILE A 139 1.64 18.35 4.51
N PRO A 140 1.16 19.61 4.47
CA PRO A 140 -0.18 19.93 4.97
C PRO A 140 -1.24 19.12 4.23
N MET A 141 -2.06 18.38 4.98
CA MET A 141 -3.26 17.73 4.47
C MET A 141 -4.36 18.76 4.21
N PRO A 142 -5.28 18.51 3.26
CA PRO A 142 -6.45 19.36 3.05
C PRO A 142 -7.30 19.50 4.32
N GLU A 143 -7.74 20.72 4.63
CA GLU A 143 -8.52 21.00 5.85
C GLU A 143 -9.87 20.26 5.83
N GLU A 144 -10.47 20.13 4.64
CA GLU A 144 -11.74 19.45 4.42
C GLU A 144 -11.69 17.95 4.71
N TRP A 145 -10.50 17.34 4.77
CA TRP A 145 -10.35 15.96 5.22
C TRP A 145 -10.67 15.81 6.70
N GLY A 146 -10.57 16.90 7.47
CA GLY A 146 -10.81 16.94 8.91
C GLY A 146 -9.99 15.91 9.70
N VAL A 147 -8.82 15.55 9.18
CA VAL A 147 -7.87 14.67 9.87
C VAL A 147 -7.33 15.40 11.09
N ASP A 148 -7.50 14.83 12.28
CA ASP A 148 -6.94 15.38 13.51
C ASP A 148 -5.42 15.15 13.57
N PRO A 149 -4.59 16.20 13.54
CA PRO A 149 -3.14 16.06 13.58
C PRO A 149 -2.62 15.37 14.86
N THR A 150 -3.34 15.52 15.98
CA THR A 150 -3.00 14.87 17.25
C THR A 150 -3.26 13.37 17.17
N ALA A 151 -4.39 12.96 16.60
CA ALA A 151 -4.71 11.55 16.42
C ALA A 151 -3.69 10.87 15.50
N LEU A 152 -3.34 11.51 14.39
CA LEU A 152 -2.30 11.04 13.48
C LEU A 152 -0.94 10.92 14.18
N ALA A 153 -0.52 11.93 14.94
CA ALA A 153 0.74 11.89 15.67
C ALA A 153 0.79 10.76 16.72
N VAL A 154 -0.35 10.45 17.36
CA VAL A 154 -0.45 9.30 18.28
C VAL A 154 -0.36 7.99 17.51
N LEU A 155 -1.08 7.85 16.39
CA LEU A 155 -1.03 6.66 15.54
C LEU A 155 0.41 6.32 15.12
N LEU A 156 1.13 7.30 14.56
CA LEU A 156 2.52 7.12 14.11
C LEU A 156 3.47 6.76 15.27
N ARG A 157 3.30 7.40 16.43
CA ARG A 157 4.14 7.14 17.61
C ARG A 157 3.89 5.76 18.19
N GLN A 158 2.63 5.37 18.32
CA GLN A 158 2.23 4.10 18.91
C GLN A 158 2.56 2.92 17.98
N GLY A 159 2.54 3.11 16.65
CA GLY A 159 3.04 2.13 15.69
C GLY A 159 4.50 1.75 15.94
N ALA A 160 5.36 2.73 16.31
CA ALA A 160 6.75 2.46 16.69
C ALA A 160 6.89 1.74 18.04
N ALA A 161 5.93 1.93 18.95
CA ALA A 161 5.95 1.30 20.27
C ALA A 161 5.42 -0.15 20.26
N GLN A 162 4.74 -0.59 19.21
CA GLN A 162 4.04 -1.88 19.12
C GLN A 162 4.60 -2.80 18.04
N LEU A 163 5.93 -2.91 17.98
CA LEU A 163 6.60 -3.78 17.01
C LEU A 163 6.39 -5.27 17.21
N ASN A 164 5.96 -5.68 18.41
CA ASN A 164 5.61 -7.07 18.69
C ASN A 164 4.25 -7.47 18.11
N GLY A 165 3.47 -6.49 17.62
CA GLY A 165 2.14 -6.70 17.08
C GLY A 165 1.04 -6.86 18.11
N GLU A 166 1.31 -6.64 19.40
CA GLU A 166 0.28 -6.80 20.42
C GLU A 166 -0.77 -5.66 20.34
N PRO A 167 -2.05 -5.96 20.60
CA PRO A 167 -3.09 -4.94 20.67
C PRO A 167 -2.74 -3.83 21.68
N ASN A 168 -3.08 -2.59 21.34
CA ASN A 168 -2.83 -1.42 22.18
C ASN A 168 -4.03 -0.48 22.14
N ASP A 169 -4.66 -0.27 23.30
CA ASP A 169 -5.86 0.57 23.43
C ASP A 169 -5.63 2.02 22.96
N ALA A 170 -4.45 2.59 23.20
CA ALA A 170 -4.14 3.95 22.78
C ALA A 170 -3.97 4.05 21.25
N PHE A 171 -3.42 3.00 20.62
CA PHE A 171 -3.34 2.91 19.17
C PHE A 171 -4.74 2.74 18.56
N GLN A 172 -5.58 1.86 19.14
CA GLN A 172 -6.95 1.66 18.68
C GLN A 172 -7.80 2.93 18.85
N GLN A 173 -7.71 3.62 19.98
CA GLN A 173 -8.42 4.89 20.19
C GLN A 173 -7.99 5.98 19.20
N ALA A 174 -6.69 6.02 18.86
CA ALA A 174 -6.19 6.96 17.86
C ALA A 174 -6.76 6.63 16.47
N LEU A 175 -6.84 5.35 16.12
CA LEU A 175 -7.47 4.88 14.89
C LEU A 175 -8.97 5.20 14.84
N ASP A 176 -9.70 4.95 15.93
CA ASP A 176 -11.14 5.20 16.00
C ASP A 176 -11.41 6.68 15.75
N ARG A 177 -10.70 7.56 16.47
CA ARG A 177 -10.77 9.02 16.27
C ARG A 177 -10.34 9.45 14.88
N PHE A 178 -9.32 8.82 14.32
CA PHE A 178 -8.88 9.09 12.96
C PHE A 178 -9.95 8.70 11.93
N SER A 179 -10.65 7.58 12.16
CA SER A 179 -11.71 7.05 11.28
C SER A 179 -12.99 7.87 11.29
N GLU A 180 -13.14 8.80 12.23
CA GLU A 180 -14.24 9.79 12.27
C GLU A 180 -14.01 10.97 11.32
N ALA A 181 -12.83 11.07 10.69
CA ALA A 181 -12.49 12.18 9.80
C ALA A 181 -13.41 12.23 8.55
N PRO A 182 -13.89 13.41 8.12
CA PRO A 182 -14.67 13.61 6.90
C PRO A 182 -14.02 13.06 5.62
N LEU A 183 -12.71 12.87 5.63
CA LEU A 183 -11.93 12.27 4.55
C LEU A 183 -12.58 11.02 3.94
N PHE A 184 -13.18 10.17 4.76
CA PHE A 184 -13.78 8.90 4.33
C PHE A 184 -15.14 9.05 3.62
N GLU A 185 -15.68 10.28 3.57
CA GLU A 185 -16.96 10.61 2.92
C GLU A 185 -16.79 11.51 1.69
N SER A 186 -15.58 12.01 1.42
CA SER A 186 -15.30 13.01 0.39
C SER A 186 -15.07 12.39 -1.00
N GLU A 187 -15.74 12.91 -2.03
CA GLU A 187 -15.55 12.54 -3.45
C GLU A 187 -14.51 13.45 -4.17
N VAL A 188 -13.41 13.78 -3.50
CA VAL A 188 -12.33 14.60 -4.10
C VAL A 188 -11.42 13.71 -4.94
N ASP A 189 -10.98 14.22 -6.09
CA ASP A 189 -9.92 13.60 -6.90
C ASP A 189 -8.58 14.05 -6.29
N PRO A 190 -7.88 13.17 -5.54
CA PRO A 190 -6.70 13.62 -4.82
C PRO A 190 -5.59 13.99 -5.80
N GLN A 191 -4.91 15.09 -5.52
CA GLN A 191 -3.65 15.40 -6.18
C GLN A 191 -2.57 14.37 -5.81
N LEU A 192 -1.42 14.41 -6.48
CA LEU A 192 -0.35 13.44 -6.23
C LEU A 192 0.05 13.35 -4.74
N PRO A 193 0.35 14.45 -4.01
CA PRO A 193 0.72 14.35 -2.60
C PRO A 193 -0.41 13.79 -1.72
N GLU A 194 -1.65 14.17 -2.02
CA GLU A 194 -2.83 13.69 -1.34
C GLU A 194 -3.04 12.19 -1.54
N ASN A 195 -2.81 11.67 -2.75
CA ASN A 195 -2.89 10.25 -3.04
C ASN A 195 -1.85 9.46 -2.21
N PHE A 196 -0.63 9.98 -2.09
CA PHE A 196 0.40 9.38 -1.22
C PHE A 196 -0.02 9.37 0.25
N GLN A 197 -0.59 10.47 0.74
CA GLN A 197 -1.07 10.56 2.11
C GLN A 197 -2.19 9.54 2.37
N LEU A 198 -3.15 9.42 1.44
CA LEU A 198 -4.25 8.47 1.54
C LEU A 198 -3.79 7.02 1.58
N GLU A 199 -2.87 6.64 0.69
CA GLU A 199 -2.34 5.29 0.65
C GLU A 199 -1.49 4.95 1.87
N ALA A 200 -0.72 5.91 2.38
CA ALA A 200 0.05 5.75 3.62
C ALA A 200 -0.87 5.62 4.84
N ILE A 201 -1.92 6.45 4.93
CA ILE A 201 -2.98 6.34 5.95
C ILE A 201 -3.63 4.96 5.89
N SER A 202 -4.08 4.54 4.71
CA SER A 202 -4.70 3.22 4.50
C SER A 202 -3.76 2.09 4.93
N GLY A 203 -2.46 2.20 4.66
CA GLY A 203 -1.46 1.26 5.13
C GLY A 203 -1.37 1.17 6.66
N TRP A 204 -1.39 2.30 7.37
CA TRP A 204 -1.43 2.33 8.84
C TRP A 204 -2.72 1.74 9.40
N MET A 205 -3.87 1.99 8.77
CA MET A 205 -5.15 1.38 9.16
C MET A 205 -5.10 -0.15 8.99
N LEU A 206 -4.61 -0.65 7.85
CA LEU A 206 -4.49 -2.09 7.61
C LEU A 206 -3.52 -2.76 8.59
N ALA A 207 -2.40 -2.10 8.91
CA ALA A 207 -1.47 -2.60 9.92
C ALA A 207 -2.12 -2.68 11.31
N SER A 208 -3.06 -1.77 11.62
CA SER A 208 -3.81 -1.77 12.87
C SER A 208 -4.81 -2.91 12.98
N GLU A 209 -5.52 -3.22 11.90
CA GLU A 209 -6.46 -4.33 11.85
C GLU A 209 -5.75 -5.68 11.97
N ALA A 210 -4.48 -5.73 11.58
CA ALA A 210 -3.62 -6.90 11.69
C ALA A 210 -2.88 -7.00 13.04
N LEU A 211 -3.13 -6.11 14.02
CA LEU A 211 -2.60 -6.31 15.37
C LEU A 211 -3.15 -7.61 15.98
N GLY A 212 -2.28 -8.34 16.66
CA GLY A 212 -2.53 -9.68 17.20
C GLY A 212 -2.23 -10.80 16.20
N GLU A 213 -2.51 -10.59 14.91
CA GLU A 213 -2.35 -11.59 13.85
C GLU A 213 -1.84 -10.96 12.55
N MET A 214 -0.56 -11.17 12.23
CA MET A 214 0.07 -10.74 10.98
C MET A 214 0.55 -11.94 10.16
N SER A 215 -0.20 -12.24 9.10
CA SER A 215 0.14 -13.29 8.15
C SER A 215 1.23 -12.86 7.15
N GLU A 216 1.82 -13.85 6.47
CA GLU A 216 2.82 -13.62 5.43
C GLU A 216 2.32 -12.66 4.36
N ALA A 217 1.16 -12.89 3.74
CA ALA A 217 0.74 -11.99 2.66
C ALA A 217 -0.04 -10.74 3.10
N GLN A 218 -0.44 -10.62 4.37
CA GLN A 218 -0.73 -9.28 4.92
C GLN A 218 0.54 -8.44 4.93
N THR A 219 1.65 -9.03 5.38
CA THR A 219 2.97 -8.39 5.40
C THR A 219 3.40 -8.04 3.99
N ASP A 220 3.36 -9.02 3.08
CA ASP A 220 3.75 -8.83 1.67
C ASP A 220 2.90 -7.75 1.00
N ALA A 221 1.57 -7.76 1.17
CA ALA A 221 0.69 -6.75 0.58
C ALA A 221 1.02 -5.32 1.05
N LEU A 222 1.29 -5.13 2.35
CA LEU A 222 1.65 -3.82 2.89
C LEU A 222 3.04 -3.38 2.41
N VAL A 223 4.01 -4.29 2.38
CA VAL A 223 5.36 -4.01 1.89
C VAL A 223 5.34 -3.67 0.40
N VAL A 224 4.65 -4.46 -0.43
CA VAL A 224 4.51 -4.24 -1.87
C VAL A 224 3.83 -2.91 -2.17
N ARG A 225 2.80 -2.51 -1.42
CA ARG A 225 2.16 -1.20 -1.59
C ARG A 225 3.16 -0.05 -1.49
N THR A 226 4.13 -0.12 -0.58
CA THR A 226 5.16 0.92 -0.46
C THR A 226 6.09 0.97 -1.67
N ARG A 227 6.37 -0.18 -2.29
CA ARG A 227 7.13 -0.26 -3.55
C ARG A 227 6.33 0.32 -4.71
N GLU A 228 5.02 0.03 -4.78
CA GLU A 228 4.11 0.56 -5.80
C GLU A 228 3.98 2.06 -5.75
N LEU A 229 3.89 2.65 -4.56
CA LEU A 229 3.93 4.11 -4.41
C LEU A 229 5.26 4.69 -4.91
N ALA A 230 6.39 4.06 -4.58
CA ALA A 230 7.69 4.53 -5.02
C ALA A 230 7.81 4.52 -6.56
N ASP A 231 7.42 3.43 -7.22
CA ASP A 231 7.39 3.31 -8.69
C ASP A 231 6.40 4.31 -9.32
N TYR A 232 5.24 4.50 -8.69
CA TYR A 232 4.26 5.47 -9.15
C TYR A 232 4.83 6.90 -9.18
N LEU A 233 5.63 7.29 -8.18
CA LEU A 233 6.31 8.59 -8.19
C LEU A 233 7.32 8.68 -9.34
N ASP A 234 8.14 7.64 -9.55
CA ASP A 234 9.13 7.63 -10.64
C ASP A 234 8.46 7.77 -12.01
N VAL A 235 7.37 7.02 -12.24
CA VAL A 235 6.58 7.11 -13.47
C VAL A 235 5.99 8.52 -13.62
N TYR A 236 5.42 9.08 -12.56
CA TYR A 236 4.86 10.44 -12.59
C TYR A 236 5.91 11.49 -12.98
N LEU A 237 7.09 11.47 -12.35
CA LEU A 237 8.15 12.45 -12.61
C LEU A 237 8.66 12.36 -14.04
N ARG A 238 8.86 11.14 -14.54
CA ARG A 238 9.26 10.89 -15.92
C ARG A 238 8.24 11.42 -16.93
N ASP A 239 6.95 11.22 -16.66
CA ASP A 239 5.89 11.50 -17.62
C ASP A 239 5.42 12.97 -17.60
N THR A 240 5.65 13.71 -16.50
CA THR A 240 5.16 15.09 -16.33
C THR A 240 6.17 16.19 -16.67
N LEU A 241 7.42 15.83 -16.99
CA LEU A 241 8.54 16.79 -17.19
C LEU A 241 8.71 17.76 -16.01
N THR A 242 8.23 17.37 -14.82
CA THR A 242 8.33 18.19 -13.61
C THR A 242 9.79 18.28 -13.20
N VAL A 243 10.36 19.48 -13.24
CA VAL A 243 11.75 19.70 -12.82
C VAL A 243 11.80 19.69 -11.29
N VAL A 244 12.37 18.63 -10.73
CA VAL A 244 12.52 18.46 -9.28
C VAL A 244 14.00 18.54 -8.91
N PRO A 245 14.39 19.34 -7.90
CA PRO A 245 15.78 19.42 -7.45
C PRO A 245 16.42 18.05 -7.20
N GLY A 246 17.70 17.91 -7.53
CA GLY A 246 18.48 16.69 -7.27
C GLY A 246 18.39 15.61 -8.36
N GLU A 247 17.93 15.94 -9.57
CA GLU A 247 17.81 14.96 -10.67
C GLU A 247 19.17 14.35 -11.06
N GLU A 248 20.21 15.17 -11.18
CA GLU A 248 21.57 14.68 -11.47
C GLU A 248 22.11 13.73 -10.38
N GLU A 249 21.82 14.01 -9.10
CA GLU A 249 22.15 13.13 -7.99
C GLU A 249 21.43 11.79 -8.08
N ARG A 250 20.15 11.81 -8.46
CA ARG A 250 19.33 10.60 -8.63
C ARG A 250 19.83 9.74 -9.79
N GLU A 251 20.15 10.35 -10.93
CA GLU A 251 20.74 9.66 -12.08
C GLU A 251 22.11 9.05 -11.74
N ARG A 252 22.95 9.82 -11.04
CA ARG A 252 24.26 9.35 -10.55
C ARG A 252 24.10 8.18 -9.60
N TYR A 253 23.11 8.22 -8.71
CA TYR A 253 22.81 7.09 -7.82
C TYR A 253 22.41 5.85 -8.62
N LEU A 254 21.48 5.96 -9.59
CA LEU A 254 21.05 4.84 -10.43
C LEU A 254 22.21 4.23 -11.23
N GLY A 255 23.15 5.04 -11.71
CA GLY A 255 24.37 4.55 -12.37
C GLY A 255 25.26 3.69 -11.46
N ASN A 256 25.24 3.96 -10.15
CA ASN A 256 26.13 3.34 -9.16
C ASN A 256 25.48 2.24 -8.31
N VAL A 257 24.17 1.99 -8.48
CA VAL A 257 23.46 0.98 -7.68
C VAL A 257 23.99 -0.44 -7.95
N ALA A 258 23.92 -1.30 -6.94
CA ALA A 258 24.32 -2.70 -7.06
C ALA A 258 23.51 -3.44 -8.14
N GLU A 259 24.16 -4.41 -8.81
CA GLU A 259 23.59 -5.09 -9.97
C GLU A 259 22.24 -5.78 -9.74
N PRO A 260 21.98 -6.46 -8.61
CA PRO A 260 20.67 -7.05 -8.35
C PRO A 260 19.53 -6.03 -8.39
N LEU A 261 19.76 -4.81 -7.90
CA LEU A 261 18.77 -3.73 -7.93
C LEU A 261 18.67 -3.09 -9.32
N ARG A 262 19.79 -2.98 -10.03
CA ARG A 262 19.82 -2.47 -11.40
C ARG A 262 19.03 -3.35 -12.37
N ALA A 263 19.03 -4.67 -12.15
CA ALA A 263 18.32 -5.64 -12.98
C ALA A 263 16.79 -5.41 -13.01
N TYR A 264 16.22 -4.72 -12.02
CA TYR A 264 14.81 -4.34 -12.01
C TYR A 264 14.46 -3.22 -13.00
N ASN A 265 15.47 -2.44 -13.44
CA ASN A 265 15.27 -1.26 -14.30
C ASN A 265 14.18 -0.31 -13.76
N ALA A 266 14.12 -0.17 -12.44
CA ALA A 266 13.18 0.71 -11.76
C ALA A 266 13.74 2.14 -11.70
N GLY A 267 12.86 3.12 -11.44
CA GLY A 267 13.29 4.51 -11.23
C GLY A 267 13.99 4.71 -9.89
N TYR A 268 14.36 5.96 -9.60
CA TYR A 268 15.15 6.29 -8.40
C TYR A 268 14.43 5.88 -7.11
N PHE A 269 13.17 6.27 -6.93
CA PHE A 269 12.44 6.02 -5.70
C PHE A 269 12.16 4.54 -5.50
N ALA A 270 11.73 3.83 -6.53
CA ALA A 270 11.52 2.39 -6.47
C ALA A 270 12.81 1.62 -6.16
N THR A 271 13.91 1.94 -6.84
CA THR A 271 15.22 1.33 -6.56
C THR A 271 15.69 1.63 -5.14
N ARG A 272 15.56 2.88 -4.68
CA ARG A 272 15.94 3.27 -3.32
C ARG A 272 15.06 2.58 -2.28
N ASN A 273 13.76 2.48 -2.52
CA ASN A 273 12.82 1.77 -1.64
C ASN A 273 13.22 0.30 -1.47
N LEU A 274 13.55 -0.40 -2.57
CA LEU A 274 14.00 -1.80 -2.54
C LEU A 274 15.30 -1.97 -1.77
N GLU A 275 16.26 -1.05 -1.92
CA GLU A 275 17.50 -1.07 -1.13
C GLU A 275 17.20 -0.93 0.37
N VAL A 276 16.40 0.07 0.76
CA VAL A 276 16.01 0.29 2.15
C VAL A 276 15.27 -0.93 2.70
N GLU A 277 14.37 -1.52 1.92
CA GLU A 277 13.64 -2.72 2.30
C GLU A 277 14.55 -3.89 2.61
N GLY A 278 15.48 -4.19 1.71
CA GLY A 278 16.42 -5.29 1.87
C GLY A 278 17.24 -5.14 3.14
N ARG A 279 17.70 -3.93 3.44
CA ARG A 279 18.44 -3.63 4.68
C ARG A 279 17.57 -3.78 5.92
N CYS A 280 16.31 -3.34 5.88
CA CYS A 280 15.36 -3.54 6.97
C CYS A 280 15.10 -5.03 7.22
N HIS A 281 14.79 -5.81 6.18
CA HIS A 281 14.53 -7.25 6.31
C HIS A 281 15.76 -8.01 6.83
N GLU A 282 16.96 -7.70 6.32
CA GLU A 282 18.21 -8.28 6.80
C GLU A 282 18.46 -7.95 8.27
N GLY A 283 18.29 -6.68 8.66
CA GLY A 283 18.47 -6.24 10.04
C GLY A 283 17.47 -6.87 11.00
N ILE A 284 16.20 -7.01 10.62
CA ILE A 284 15.16 -7.71 11.40
C ILE A 284 15.54 -9.18 11.61
N LEU A 285 15.91 -9.89 10.53
CA LEU A 285 16.25 -11.31 10.60
C LEU A 285 17.55 -11.55 11.40
N THR A 286 18.50 -10.63 11.35
CA THR A 286 19.76 -10.71 12.10
C THR A 286 19.57 -10.39 13.59
N ALA A 287 18.62 -9.51 13.92
CA ALA A 287 18.32 -9.12 15.30
C ALA A 287 17.44 -10.12 16.06
N ALA A 288 17.02 -11.23 15.44
CA ALA A 288 16.07 -12.20 15.98
C ALA A 288 16.42 -12.74 17.37
N ASP A 289 17.70 -12.71 17.76
CA ASP A 289 18.20 -13.21 19.05
C ASP A 289 18.48 -12.11 20.09
N GLY A 290 18.24 -10.83 19.76
CA GLY A 290 18.62 -9.66 20.57
C GLY A 290 17.46 -8.97 21.30
N PRO A 291 17.74 -8.21 22.38
CA PRO A 291 16.73 -7.36 23.02
C PRO A 291 16.24 -6.27 22.05
N ASP A 292 14.96 -5.88 22.20
CA ASP A 292 14.23 -4.80 21.50
C ASP A 292 14.98 -4.13 20.32
N LEU A 293 14.60 -4.51 19.09
CA LEU A 293 15.24 -4.06 17.85
C LEU A 293 15.42 -2.53 17.80
N LEU A 294 14.42 -1.73 18.20
CA LEU A 294 14.53 -0.26 18.12
C LEU A 294 15.49 0.33 19.16
N ALA A 295 15.68 -0.34 20.29
CA ALA A 295 16.65 0.05 21.29
C ALA A 295 18.09 -0.29 20.85
N SER A 296 18.26 -1.18 19.88
CA SER A 296 19.57 -1.56 19.34
C SER A 296 20.18 -0.47 18.44
N ALA A 297 21.51 -0.54 18.21
CA ALA A 297 22.17 0.33 17.25
C ALA A 297 21.65 0.10 15.82
N THR A 298 21.48 -1.17 15.44
CA THR A 298 20.91 -1.57 14.15
C THR A 298 19.53 -0.97 13.93
N GLY A 299 18.64 -1.02 14.92
CA GLY A 299 17.29 -0.45 14.79
C GLY A 299 17.30 1.06 14.59
N ARG A 300 18.19 1.80 15.27
CA ARG A 300 18.36 3.24 15.05
C ARG A 300 18.86 3.53 13.64
N GLU A 301 19.84 2.77 13.14
CA GLU A 301 20.32 2.92 11.76
C GLU A 301 19.23 2.64 10.72
N LEU A 302 18.38 1.63 10.95
CA LEU A 302 17.25 1.34 10.08
C LEU A 302 16.18 2.45 10.12
N LEU A 303 15.88 2.99 11.30
CA LEU A 303 14.99 4.15 11.43
C LEU A 303 15.52 5.36 10.66
N ASP A 304 16.80 5.69 10.83
CA ASP A 304 17.44 6.81 10.12
C ASP A 304 17.38 6.60 8.60
N LEU A 305 17.56 5.36 8.14
CA LEU A 305 17.46 5.01 6.72
C LEU A 305 16.04 5.23 6.17
N CYS A 306 15.01 4.73 6.88
CA CYS A 306 13.61 4.96 6.51
C CYS A 306 13.23 6.45 6.55
N ASP A 307 13.70 7.18 7.56
CA ASP A 307 13.42 8.60 7.75
C ASP A 307 14.07 9.47 6.66
N ASN A 308 15.30 9.14 6.26
CA ASN A 308 15.97 9.80 5.14
C ASN A 308 15.20 9.59 3.84
N TYR A 309 14.84 8.34 3.53
CA TYR A 309 14.04 8.03 2.35
C TYR A 309 12.67 8.73 2.38
N SER A 310 12.00 8.74 3.53
CA SER A 310 10.70 9.39 3.67
C SER A 310 10.78 10.90 3.43
N ARG A 311 11.82 11.56 3.96
CA ARG A 311 12.07 12.99 3.71
C ARG A 311 12.35 13.28 2.24
N GLU A 312 13.07 12.40 1.54
CA GLU A 312 13.27 12.54 0.10
C GLU A 312 11.94 12.50 -0.66
N LEU A 313 11.04 11.56 -0.32
CA LEU A 313 9.68 11.52 -0.88
C LEU A 313 8.91 12.82 -0.59
N ALA A 314 8.90 13.26 0.67
CA ALA A 314 8.17 14.47 1.07
C ALA A 314 8.70 15.72 0.36
N ALA A 315 10.02 15.85 0.20
CA ALA A 315 10.65 16.96 -0.50
C ALA A 315 10.22 17.03 -1.96
N VAL A 316 10.17 15.88 -2.65
CA VAL A 316 9.73 15.81 -4.04
C VAL A 316 8.25 16.07 -4.18
N LEU A 317 7.41 15.41 -3.37
CA LEU A 317 5.96 15.60 -3.39
C LEU A 317 5.58 17.06 -3.09
N SER A 318 6.32 17.74 -2.23
CA SER A 318 6.11 19.17 -1.93
C SER A 318 6.52 20.10 -3.08
N ALA A 319 7.42 19.65 -3.97
CA ALA A 319 7.88 20.42 -5.11
C ALA A 319 6.98 20.25 -6.35
N VAL A 320 6.10 19.24 -6.36
CA VAL A 320 5.15 19.03 -7.46
C VAL A 320 4.07 20.12 -7.41
N PRO A 321 3.79 20.80 -8.53
CA PRO A 321 2.74 21.82 -8.60
C PRO A 321 1.38 21.26 -8.18
N ARG A 322 0.64 22.06 -7.40
CA ARG A 322 -0.77 21.80 -7.09
C ARG A 322 -1.61 22.50 -8.16
N ASP A 323 -2.22 21.71 -9.05
CA ASP A 323 -3.12 22.20 -10.12
C ASP A 323 -4.49 22.62 -9.58
#